data_AF-A0A847S2P6-F1
#
_entry.id   AF-A0A847S2P6-F1
#
_cell.length_a   1.000
_cell.length_b   1.000
_cell.length_c   1.000
_cell.angle_alpha   90.00
_cell.angle_beta   90.00
_cell.angle_gamma   90.00
#
_symmetry.space_group_name_H-M   'P 1'
#
loop_
_entity.id
_entity.type
_entity.pdbx_description
1 polymer ?
#
loop_
_entity_poly.entity_id
_entity_poly.type
_entity_poly.pdbx_seq_one_letter_code
_entity_poly.pdbx_strand_id
1 'polypeptide(L)'
;MRKKWLWVVAILLSLLCWLLYQHSYAFDEQQHVVRFADGRTLDITVTLPQGSEHKPGVVLFIHGDGPANASYDDYYQPLWESLAQAGYASVSWSKPGIGGSSGNWLQQSMEDRAKEARLVLGWVRRQPQFDTRRIGLWGSSQAGWVLPKVAARDCCIRFVIAVSPAINWLQQGRYHSETTLQHQQADTATRQQSVQRRQQVLALLQQGGSYAQYLQVAGSEPMSADRWQFVRRNWQADATLDLQALAKRPVPVLLLLGALDRNVDIRNTEQGYRQWLPASRLTVIHYPDTYHAMTRRQVEDSATVGWLTSLFRPRAVYNPDYLRDLQRYAAQF
;
A
#
# COMPACT_ATOMS: atom_id res chain seq x y z
N MET A 1 -13.82 -51.17 4.15
CA MET A 1 -13.09 -50.16 3.34
C MET A 1 -13.97 -49.01 2.86
N ARG A 2 -15.15 -49.25 2.25
CA ARG A 2 -16.09 -48.19 1.79
C ARG A 2 -16.44 -47.10 2.84
N LYS A 3 -16.68 -47.45 4.10
CA LYS A 3 -16.99 -46.46 5.17
C LYS A 3 -15.85 -45.47 5.44
N LYS A 4 -14.57 -45.92 5.37
CA LYS A 4 -13.41 -45.03 5.56
C LYS A 4 -13.28 -44.01 4.43
N TRP A 5 -13.57 -44.43 3.20
CA TRP A 5 -13.59 -43.54 2.03
C TRP A 5 -14.68 -42.47 2.11
N LEU A 6 -15.88 -42.82 2.60
CA LEU A 6 -16.95 -41.85 2.81
C LEU A 6 -16.56 -40.75 3.81
N TRP A 7 -15.86 -41.10 4.90
CA TRP A 7 -15.36 -40.13 5.87
C TRP A 7 -14.30 -39.19 5.28
N VAL A 8 -13.36 -39.72 4.49
CA VAL A 8 -12.34 -38.91 3.82
C VAL A 8 -12.99 -37.91 2.85
N VAL A 9 -13.94 -38.37 2.04
CA VAL A 9 -14.67 -37.51 1.10
C VAL A 9 -15.46 -36.42 1.85
N ALA A 10 -16.15 -36.77 2.94
CA ALA A 10 -16.89 -35.79 3.74
C ALA A 10 -15.98 -34.71 4.35
N ILE A 11 -14.80 -35.09 4.84
CA ILE A 11 -13.81 -34.15 5.39
C ILE A 11 -13.30 -33.21 4.29
N LEU A 12 -12.95 -33.75 3.11
CA LEU A 12 -12.47 -32.95 1.99
C LEU A 12 -13.53 -31.96 1.49
N LEU A 13 -14.80 -32.39 1.39
CA LEU A 13 -15.90 -31.51 1.02
C LEU A 13 -16.14 -30.42 2.08
N SER A 14 -16.08 -30.77 3.37
CA SER A 14 -16.23 -29.79 4.45
C SER A 14 -15.11 -28.76 4.43
N LEU A 15 -13.86 -29.19 4.17
CA LEU A 15 -12.72 -28.31 4.02
C LEU A 15 -12.86 -27.39 2.81
N LEU A 16 -13.34 -27.91 1.67
CA LEU A 16 -13.61 -27.12 0.49
C LEU A 16 -14.71 -26.07 0.74
N CYS A 17 -15.83 -26.46 1.35
CA CYS A 17 -16.89 -25.53 1.72
C CYS A 17 -16.39 -24.45 2.69
N TRP A 18 -15.55 -24.82 3.66
CA TRP A 18 -14.91 -23.87 4.56
C TRP A 18 -14.03 -22.88 3.82
N LEU A 19 -13.18 -23.34 2.91
CA LEU A 19 -12.32 -22.48 2.09
C LEU A 19 -13.16 -21.52 1.22
N LEU A 20 -14.17 -22.05 0.53
CA LEU A 20 -15.07 -21.22 -0.29
C LEU A 20 -15.80 -20.17 0.55
N TYR A 21 -16.23 -20.52 1.76
CA TYR A 21 -16.86 -19.58 2.68
C TYR A 21 -15.88 -18.49 3.16
N GLN A 22 -14.64 -18.86 3.49
CA GLN A 22 -13.63 -17.92 3.99
C GLN A 22 -13.15 -16.93 2.91
N HIS A 23 -13.19 -17.34 1.64
CA HIS A 23 -12.87 -16.50 0.47
C HIS A 23 -14.11 -15.88 -0.19
N SER A 24 -15.29 -16.05 0.41
CA SER A 24 -16.48 -15.29 0.03
C SER A 24 -16.45 -13.95 0.75
N TYR A 25 -16.55 -12.85 0.00
CA TYR A 25 -16.56 -11.48 0.54
C TYR A 25 -17.85 -10.76 0.15
N ALA A 26 -18.23 -9.75 0.94
CA ALA A 26 -19.43 -8.94 0.72
C ALA A 26 -19.27 -7.87 -0.39
N PHE A 27 -18.63 -8.23 -1.51
CA PHE A 27 -18.48 -7.40 -2.70
C PHE A 27 -18.43 -8.25 -3.97
N ASP A 28 -18.80 -7.64 -5.10
CA ASP A 28 -18.60 -8.20 -6.43
C ASP A 28 -17.32 -7.60 -7.05
N GLU A 29 -16.43 -8.46 -7.55
CA GLU A 29 -15.19 -8.04 -8.21
C GLU A 29 -15.35 -7.97 -9.73
N GLN A 30 -14.82 -6.92 -10.35
CA GLN A 30 -14.82 -6.70 -11.79
C GLN A 30 -13.41 -6.31 -12.24
N GLN A 31 -12.92 -6.94 -13.31
CA GLN A 31 -11.64 -6.61 -13.94
C GLN A 31 -11.87 -5.82 -15.23
N HIS A 32 -11.07 -4.77 -15.42
CA HIS A 32 -11.14 -3.87 -16.56
C HIS A 32 -9.73 -3.59 -17.10
N VAL A 33 -9.50 -3.97 -18.35
CA VAL A 33 -8.30 -3.53 -19.07
C VAL A 33 -8.61 -2.19 -19.75
N VAL A 34 -8.06 -1.11 -19.22
CA VAL A 34 -8.36 0.25 -19.67
C VAL A 34 -7.19 0.83 -20.43
N ARG A 35 -7.42 1.20 -21.69
CA ARG A 35 -6.47 1.97 -22.51
C ARG A 35 -6.75 3.46 -22.37
N PHE A 36 -5.76 4.20 -21.93
CA PHE A 36 -5.79 5.65 -21.77
C PHE A 36 -5.33 6.37 -23.03
N ALA A 37 -5.70 7.66 -23.14
CA ALA A 37 -5.38 8.49 -24.30
C ALA A 37 -3.87 8.70 -24.53
N ASP A 38 -3.06 8.57 -23.48
CA ASP A 38 -1.60 8.64 -23.55
C ASP A 38 -0.94 7.32 -23.98
N GLY A 39 -1.75 6.36 -24.43
CA GLY A 39 -1.29 5.07 -24.93
C GLY A 39 -1.04 4.02 -23.86
N ARG A 40 -1.11 4.37 -22.56
CA ARG A 40 -0.96 3.39 -21.48
C ARG A 40 -2.18 2.49 -21.38
N THR A 41 -1.93 1.23 -21.09
CA THR A 41 -2.95 0.25 -20.68
C THR A 41 -2.75 -0.10 -19.22
N LEU A 42 -3.79 -0.01 -18.41
CA LEU A 42 -3.80 -0.47 -17.02
C LEU A 42 -4.84 -1.58 -16.84
N ASP A 43 -4.43 -2.63 -16.14
CA ASP A 43 -5.31 -3.65 -15.59
C ASP A 43 -5.89 -3.15 -14.25
N ILE A 44 -7.17 -2.84 -14.24
CA ILE A 44 -7.89 -2.20 -13.13
C ILE A 44 -8.88 -3.21 -12.52
N THR A 45 -8.83 -3.37 -11.20
CA THR A 45 -9.84 -4.11 -10.43
C THR A 45 -10.77 -3.13 -9.74
N VAL A 46 -12.06 -3.38 -9.86
CA VAL A 46 -13.14 -2.67 -9.16
C VAL A 46 -13.86 -3.67 -8.27
N THR A 47 -14.09 -3.32 -7.01
CA THR A 47 -15.04 -4.03 -6.14
C THR A 47 -16.27 -3.18 -5.89
N LEU A 48 -17.45 -3.78 -5.98
CA LEU A 48 -18.73 -3.13 -5.75
C LEU A 48 -19.41 -3.72 -4.51
N PRO A 49 -19.96 -2.90 -3.59
CA PRO A 49 -20.72 -3.43 -2.47
C PRO A 49 -21.94 -4.24 -2.94
N GLN A 50 -22.10 -5.45 -2.40
CA GLN A 50 -23.26 -6.29 -2.71
C GLN A 50 -24.55 -5.70 -2.12
N GLY A 51 -25.64 -5.79 -2.86
CA GLY A 51 -26.97 -5.38 -2.38
C GLY A 51 -27.16 -3.89 -2.16
N SER A 52 -26.27 -3.02 -2.67
CA SER A 52 -26.43 -1.57 -2.55
C SER A 52 -27.46 -1.03 -3.55
N GLU A 53 -28.51 -0.39 -3.03
CA GLU A 53 -29.50 0.33 -3.86
C GLU A 53 -28.98 1.69 -4.37
N HIS A 54 -27.91 2.20 -3.74
CA HIS A 54 -27.31 3.49 -4.08
C HIS A 54 -25.97 3.31 -4.79
N LYS A 55 -25.59 4.30 -5.60
CA LYS A 55 -24.25 4.37 -6.19
C LYS A 55 -23.21 4.48 -5.06
N PRO A 56 -22.25 3.54 -4.96
CA PRO A 56 -21.26 3.59 -3.90
C PRO A 56 -20.30 4.77 -4.11
N GLY A 57 -19.73 5.27 -3.01
CA GLY A 57 -18.52 6.09 -3.09
C GLY A 57 -17.34 5.27 -3.63
N VAL A 58 -16.18 5.89 -3.84
CA VAL A 58 -15.00 5.19 -4.38
C VAL A 58 -13.78 5.45 -3.52
N VAL A 59 -13.03 4.40 -3.15
CA VAL A 59 -11.69 4.52 -2.58
C VAL A 59 -10.66 4.04 -3.59
N LEU A 60 -9.73 4.92 -3.99
CA LEU A 60 -8.62 4.55 -4.87
C LEU A 60 -7.45 4.00 -4.04
N PHE A 61 -6.95 2.82 -4.40
CA PHE A 61 -5.83 2.16 -3.75
C PHE A 61 -4.52 2.49 -4.46
N ILE A 62 -3.58 3.10 -3.72
CA ILE A 62 -2.24 3.42 -4.21
C ILE A 62 -1.23 2.52 -3.50
N HIS A 63 -0.59 1.64 -4.27
CA HIS A 63 0.36 0.65 -3.76
C HIS A 63 1.63 1.26 -3.15
N GLY A 64 2.30 0.50 -2.28
CA GLY A 64 3.63 0.79 -1.75
C GLY A 64 4.76 0.62 -2.78
N ASP A 65 5.96 0.27 -2.31
CA ASP A 65 7.11 -0.05 -3.17
C ASP A 65 7.07 -1.52 -3.63
N GLY A 66 7.78 -1.87 -4.69
CA GLY A 66 7.83 -3.25 -5.21
C GLY A 66 6.79 -3.58 -6.28
N PRO A 67 6.86 -4.77 -6.93
CA PRO A 67 5.84 -5.21 -7.86
C PRO A 67 4.51 -5.43 -7.13
N ALA A 68 3.38 -5.09 -7.77
CA ALA A 68 2.04 -5.30 -7.22
C ALA A 68 1.01 -5.40 -8.36
N ASN A 69 0.20 -6.47 -8.35
CA ASN A 69 -1.05 -6.56 -9.10
C ASN A 69 -2.17 -5.80 -8.36
N ALA A 70 -3.33 -5.65 -9.01
CA ALA A 70 -4.42 -4.83 -8.51
C ALA A 70 -4.96 -5.27 -7.12
N SER A 71 -5.04 -6.57 -6.83
CA SER A 71 -5.48 -7.07 -5.51
C SER A 71 -4.36 -7.18 -4.47
N TYR A 72 -3.12 -6.88 -4.87
CA TYR A 72 -1.91 -7.16 -4.09
C TYR A 72 -1.88 -8.62 -3.62
N ASP A 73 -2.02 -9.56 -4.56
CA ASP A 73 -2.12 -11.00 -4.30
C ASP A 73 -3.21 -11.33 -3.26
N ASP A 74 -4.38 -10.71 -3.45
CA ASP A 74 -5.61 -10.84 -2.66
C ASP A 74 -5.55 -10.31 -1.23
N TYR A 75 -4.40 -9.79 -0.79
CA TYR A 75 -4.25 -9.14 0.51
C TYR A 75 -5.18 -7.92 0.66
N TYR A 76 -5.61 -7.27 -0.43
CA TYR A 76 -6.58 -6.18 -0.32
C TYR A 76 -8.03 -6.61 -0.08
N GLN A 77 -8.40 -7.88 -0.31
CA GLN A 77 -9.81 -8.30 -0.23
C GLN A 77 -10.47 -8.04 1.15
N PRO A 78 -9.83 -8.30 2.31
CA PRO A 78 -10.41 -7.95 3.61
C PRO A 78 -10.60 -6.43 3.82
N LEU A 79 -9.73 -5.61 3.23
CA LEU A 79 -9.81 -4.16 3.29
C LEU A 79 -10.94 -3.66 2.39
N TRP A 80 -11.05 -4.20 1.18
CA TRP A 80 -12.13 -3.91 0.23
C TRP A 80 -13.49 -4.29 0.80
N GLU A 81 -13.61 -5.41 1.51
CA GLU A 81 -14.84 -5.78 2.20
C GLU A 81 -15.21 -4.77 3.29
N SER A 82 -14.24 -4.32 4.09
CA SER A 82 -14.48 -3.31 5.14
C SER A 82 -14.99 -1.99 4.54
N LEU A 83 -14.46 -1.59 3.39
CA LEU A 83 -14.91 -0.40 2.66
C LEU A 83 -16.27 -0.63 1.97
N ALA A 84 -16.52 -1.83 1.44
CA ALA A 84 -17.80 -2.19 0.85
C ALA A 84 -18.93 -2.11 1.88
N GLN A 85 -18.69 -2.59 3.10
CA GLN A 85 -19.61 -2.46 4.23
C GLN A 85 -19.82 -1.00 4.69
N ALA A 86 -18.95 -0.07 4.29
CA ALA A 86 -19.11 1.37 4.48
C ALA A 86 -19.79 2.07 3.29
N GLY A 87 -20.24 1.32 2.27
CA GLY A 87 -20.87 1.86 1.07
C GLY A 87 -19.90 2.42 0.04
N TYR A 88 -18.65 1.92 0.03
CA TYR A 88 -17.61 2.31 -0.93
C TYR A 88 -17.20 1.15 -1.83
N ALA A 89 -17.13 1.42 -3.12
CA ALA A 89 -16.38 0.63 -4.08
C ALA A 89 -14.89 0.85 -3.87
N SER A 90 -14.08 -0.18 -4.09
CA SER A 90 -12.63 -0.02 -4.13
C SER A 90 -12.13 -0.11 -5.57
N VAL A 91 -11.23 0.79 -5.95
CA VAL A 91 -10.60 0.80 -7.27
C VAL A 91 -9.10 0.72 -7.10
N SER A 92 -8.50 -0.32 -7.66
CA SER A 92 -7.06 -0.59 -7.63
C SER A 92 -6.59 -1.00 -9.02
N TRP A 93 -5.29 -0.98 -9.28
CA TRP A 93 -4.76 -1.35 -10.59
C TRP A 93 -3.37 -1.96 -10.49
N SER A 94 -3.10 -2.93 -11.35
CA SER A 94 -1.78 -3.53 -11.46
C SER A 94 -0.77 -2.47 -11.89
N LYS A 95 0.38 -2.41 -11.22
CA LYS A 95 1.45 -1.45 -11.59
C LYS A 95 1.94 -1.69 -13.02
N PRO A 96 2.51 -0.67 -13.68
CA PRO A 96 3.10 -0.83 -15.02
C PRO A 96 4.06 -2.04 -15.09
N GLY A 97 3.80 -2.94 -16.04
CA GLY A 97 4.54 -4.19 -16.23
C GLY A 97 4.01 -5.39 -15.44
N ILE A 98 2.94 -5.23 -14.66
CA ILE A 98 2.33 -6.28 -13.81
C ILE A 98 0.88 -6.50 -14.23
N GLY A 99 0.37 -7.73 -14.10
CA GLY A 99 -1.07 -8.06 -14.24
C GLY A 99 -1.71 -7.78 -15.61
N GLY A 100 -0.94 -7.35 -16.62
CA GLY A 100 -1.46 -6.90 -17.92
C GLY A 100 -1.36 -5.39 -18.15
N SER A 101 -0.94 -4.62 -17.14
CA SER A 101 -0.60 -3.22 -17.31
C SER A 101 0.67 -3.04 -18.15
N SER A 102 0.64 -2.15 -19.11
CA SER A 102 1.79 -1.81 -19.97
C SER A 102 2.86 -1.01 -19.23
N GLY A 103 4.12 -1.08 -19.66
CA GLY A 103 5.23 -0.27 -19.16
C GLY A 103 6.07 -0.97 -18.09
N ASN A 104 6.77 -0.19 -17.26
CA ASN A 104 7.62 -0.68 -16.19
C ASN A 104 7.60 0.29 -15.01
N TRP A 105 7.13 -0.16 -13.84
CA TRP A 105 7.00 0.67 -12.64
C TRP A 105 8.34 1.23 -12.14
N LEU A 106 9.46 0.55 -12.41
CA LEU A 106 10.81 1.02 -12.08
C LEU A 106 11.23 2.26 -12.91
N GLN A 107 10.48 2.60 -13.97
CA GLN A 107 10.74 3.80 -14.77
C GLN A 107 9.99 5.04 -14.26
N GLN A 108 9.14 4.90 -13.24
CA GLN A 108 8.31 5.99 -12.73
C GLN A 108 9.03 6.84 -11.66
N SER A 109 8.84 8.16 -11.74
CA SER A 109 9.03 9.04 -10.59
C SER A 109 7.80 9.00 -9.66
N MET A 110 7.92 9.52 -8.42
CA MET A 110 6.75 9.71 -7.55
C MET A 110 5.69 10.65 -8.16
N GLU A 111 6.09 11.63 -8.97
CA GLU A 111 5.14 12.46 -9.73
C GLU A 111 4.47 11.68 -10.87
N ASP A 112 5.19 10.77 -11.54
CA ASP A 112 4.57 9.91 -12.56
C ASP A 112 3.55 8.96 -11.95
N ARG A 113 3.82 8.43 -10.76
CA ARG A 113 2.85 7.66 -9.97
C ARG A 113 1.62 8.49 -9.59
N ALA A 114 1.81 9.76 -9.20
CA ALA A 114 0.69 10.67 -8.91
C ALA A 114 -0.12 11.03 -10.17
N LYS A 115 0.52 11.16 -11.34
CA LYS A 115 -0.16 11.33 -12.64
C LYS A 115 -0.98 10.09 -12.99
N GLU A 116 -0.44 8.90 -12.79
CA GLU A 116 -1.15 7.63 -13.00
C GLU A 116 -2.40 7.52 -12.13
N ALA A 117 -2.29 7.80 -10.82
CA ALA A 117 -3.44 7.82 -9.92
C ALA A 117 -4.52 8.82 -10.37
N ARG A 118 -4.12 10.00 -10.87
CA ARG A 118 -5.05 11.00 -11.43
C ARG A 118 -5.72 10.53 -12.73
N LEU A 119 -5.05 9.73 -13.55
CA LEU A 119 -5.66 9.14 -14.73
C LEU A 119 -6.74 8.12 -14.35
N VAL A 120 -6.45 7.24 -13.39
CA VAL A 120 -7.44 6.29 -12.85
C VAL A 120 -8.61 7.04 -12.23
N LEU A 121 -8.35 8.10 -11.46
CA LEU A 121 -9.40 8.97 -10.93
C LEU A 121 -10.27 9.60 -12.03
N GLY A 122 -9.66 10.05 -13.13
CA GLY A 122 -10.38 10.54 -14.30
C GLY A 122 -11.27 9.47 -14.95
N TRP A 123 -10.80 8.21 -14.99
CA TRP A 123 -11.60 7.08 -15.47
C TRP A 123 -12.77 6.77 -14.52
N VAL A 124 -12.53 6.72 -13.21
CA VAL A 124 -13.55 6.54 -12.17
C VAL A 124 -14.68 7.55 -12.33
N ARG A 125 -14.35 8.82 -12.56
CA ARG A 125 -15.36 9.89 -12.73
C ARG A 125 -16.31 9.71 -13.92
N ARG A 126 -15.92 8.92 -14.91
CA ARG A 126 -16.73 8.63 -16.10
C ARG A 126 -17.58 7.38 -15.95
N GLN A 127 -17.42 6.61 -14.88
CA GLN A 127 -18.21 5.40 -14.68
C GLN A 127 -19.57 5.76 -14.07
N PRO A 128 -20.69 5.40 -14.73
CA PRO A 128 -22.02 5.77 -14.27
C PRO A 128 -22.42 5.07 -12.96
N GLN A 129 -21.77 3.95 -12.60
CA GLN A 129 -22.10 3.21 -11.37
C GLN A 129 -21.62 3.87 -10.07
N PHE A 130 -20.72 4.87 -10.10
CA PHE A 130 -20.14 5.47 -8.90
C PHE A 130 -20.77 6.80 -8.50
N ASP A 131 -20.82 7.09 -7.19
CA ASP A 131 -21.04 8.45 -6.67
C ASP A 131 -19.71 9.20 -6.59
N THR A 132 -19.43 10.00 -7.62
CA THR A 132 -18.17 10.73 -7.78
C THR A 132 -18.02 11.91 -6.82
N ARG A 133 -19.01 12.18 -5.96
CA ARG A 133 -18.92 13.16 -4.87
C ARG A 133 -18.31 12.58 -3.60
N ARG A 134 -18.23 11.24 -3.50
CA ARG A 134 -17.72 10.49 -2.35
C ARG A 134 -16.47 9.73 -2.76
N ILE A 135 -15.37 10.45 -3.02
CA ILE A 135 -14.09 9.83 -3.42
C ILE A 135 -13.07 9.94 -2.29
N GLY A 136 -12.52 8.80 -1.86
CA GLY A 136 -11.40 8.71 -0.93
C GLY A 136 -10.14 8.14 -1.58
N LEU A 137 -9.01 8.31 -0.91
CA LEU A 137 -7.75 7.64 -1.26
C LEU A 137 -7.32 6.73 -0.12
N TRP A 138 -6.78 5.56 -0.45
CA TRP A 138 -6.06 4.68 0.46
C TRP A 138 -4.65 4.45 -0.10
N GLY A 139 -3.64 4.43 0.75
CA GLY A 139 -2.30 4.04 0.32
C GLY A 139 -1.39 3.69 1.48
N SER A 140 -0.41 2.84 1.20
CA SER A 140 0.54 2.35 2.18
C SER A 140 2.00 2.63 1.81
N SER A 141 2.87 2.83 2.79
CA SER A 141 4.33 2.87 2.62
C SER A 141 4.78 3.97 1.64
N GLN A 142 5.45 3.62 0.53
CA GLN A 142 5.84 4.52 -0.56
C GLN A 142 4.67 5.35 -1.14
N ALA A 143 3.42 4.91 -0.98
CA ALA A 143 2.26 5.72 -1.35
C ALA A 143 2.17 7.04 -0.56
N GLY A 144 2.86 7.17 0.58
CA GLY A 144 2.98 8.40 1.36
C GLY A 144 3.51 9.60 0.56
N TRP A 145 4.36 9.37 -0.44
CA TRP A 145 4.81 10.44 -1.36
C TRP A 145 3.80 10.77 -2.47
N VAL A 146 2.83 9.90 -2.71
CA VAL A 146 1.88 10.01 -3.82
C VAL A 146 0.52 10.56 -3.35
N LEU A 147 0.01 10.06 -2.23
CA LEU A 147 -1.27 10.46 -1.63
C LEU A 147 -1.44 11.99 -1.53
N PRO A 148 -0.52 12.76 -0.90
CA PRO A 148 -0.69 14.20 -0.77
C PRO A 148 -0.58 14.92 -2.12
N LYS A 149 0.20 14.42 -3.08
CA LYS A 149 0.27 14.99 -4.45
C LYS A 149 -1.07 14.93 -5.17
N VAL A 150 -1.80 13.83 -5.00
CA VAL A 150 -3.12 13.62 -5.60
C VAL A 150 -4.16 14.45 -4.85
N ALA A 151 -4.26 14.30 -3.52
CA ALA A 151 -5.27 14.95 -2.71
C ALA A 151 -5.15 16.49 -2.67
N ALA A 152 -3.94 17.04 -2.73
CA ALA A 152 -3.74 18.48 -2.74
C ALA A 152 -4.21 19.17 -4.03
N ARG A 153 -4.24 18.43 -5.15
CA ARG A 153 -4.55 18.95 -6.49
C ARG A 153 -5.96 18.64 -6.97
N ASP A 154 -6.74 17.89 -6.19
CA ASP A 154 -8.07 17.45 -6.57
C ASP A 154 -9.10 17.84 -5.52
N CYS A 155 -10.12 18.62 -5.94
CA CYS A 155 -11.12 19.15 -5.03
C CYS A 155 -12.23 18.17 -4.65
N CYS A 156 -12.37 17.05 -5.35
CA CYS A 156 -13.39 16.04 -5.07
C CYS A 156 -12.91 14.96 -4.08
N ILE A 157 -11.61 14.93 -3.74
CA ILE A 157 -11.11 14.00 -2.73
C ILE A 157 -11.66 14.42 -1.37
N ARG A 158 -12.42 13.52 -0.75
CA ARG A 158 -13.19 13.76 0.46
C ARG A 158 -12.46 13.30 1.72
N PHE A 159 -11.57 12.32 1.61
CA PHE A 159 -10.72 11.85 2.69
C PHE A 159 -9.49 11.09 2.16
N VAL A 160 -8.48 10.95 3.02
CA VAL A 160 -7.30 10.10 2.77
C VAL A 160 -7.13 9.13 3.94
N ILE A 161 -6.82 7.88 3.63
CA ILE A 161 -6.37 6.85 4.57
C ILE A 161 -4.92 6.52 4.23
N ALA A 162 -4.00 6.85 5.14
CA ALA A 162 -2.56 6.63 4.96
C ALA A 162 -2.08 5.59 5.97
N VAL A 163 -1.61 4.45 5.47
CA VAL A 163 -1.18 3.29 6.28
C VAL A 163 0.33 3.22 6.29
N SER A 164 0.96 3.46 7.45
CA SER A 164 2.41 3.53 7.59
C SER A 164 3.10 4.29 6.43
N PRO A 165 2.67 5.53 6.10
CA PRO A 165 3.19 6.26 4.96
C PRO A 165 4.62 6.75 5.20
N ALA A 166 5.42 6.75 4.14
CA ALA A 166 6.73 7.38 4.13
C ALA A 166 6.62 8.90 3.86
N ILE A 167 7.49 9.69 4.51
CA ILE A 167 7.61 11.15 4.27
C ILE A 167 8.88 11.50 3.53
N ASN A 168 10.06 11.10 4.01
CA ASN A 168 11.34 11.43 3.37
C ASN A 168 12.11 10.14 3.04
N TRP A 169 12.51 10.01 1.77
CA TRP A 169 13.18 8.81 1.24
C TRP A 169 14.45 8.45 2.00
N LEU A 170 15.31 9.45 2.29
CA LEU A 170 16.59 9.22 2.95
C LEU A 170 16.41 8.83 4.42
N GLN A 171 15.46 9.49 5.12
CA GLN A 171 15.16 9.17 6.51
C GLN A 171 14.55 7.78 6.64
N GLN A 172 13.58 7.44 5.78
CA GLN A 172 13.01 6.10 5.74
C GLN A 172 14.08 5.05 5.43
N GLY A 173 14.90 5.27 4.40
CA GLY A 173 15.95 4.32 4.00
C GLY A 173 16.94 4.05 5.14
N ARG A 174 17.34 5.10 5.88
CA ARG A 174 18.17 4.97 7.08
C ARG A 174 17.48 4.13 8.15
N TYR A 175 16.24 4.46 8.51
CA TYR A 175 15.49 3.74 9.54
C TYR A 175 15.32 2.25 9.20
N HIS A 176 14.94 1.94 7.96
CA HIS A 176 14.77 0.56 7.50
C HIS A 176 16.09 -0.23 7.58
N SER A 177 17.21 0.36 7.14
CA SER A 177 18.53 -0.27 7.27
C SER A 177 18.93 -0.51 8.72
N GLU A 178 18.74 0.48 9.61
CA GLU A 178 19.06 0.36 11.03
C GLU A 178 18.22 -0.72 11.72
N THR A 179 16.91 -0.73 11.46
CA THR A 179 15.99 -1.70 12.06
C THR A 179 16.23 -3.12 11.55
N THR A 180 16.56 -3.28 10.26
CA THR A 180 16.94 -4.58 9.69
C THR A 180 18.17 -5.16 10.39
N LEU A 181 19.22 -4.34 10.55
CA LEU A 181 20.45 -4.78 11.23
C LEU A 181 20.22 -5.10 12.71
N GLN A 182 19.35 -4.34 13.39
CA GLN A 182 18.95 -4.63 14.76
C GLN A 182 18.22 -5.97 14.87
N HIS A 183 17.25 -6.22 13.98
CA HIS A 183 16.49 -7.47 13.94
C HIS A 183 17.38 -8.68 13.63
N GLN A 184 18.35 -8.52 12.72
CA GLN A 184 19.35 -9.55 12.41
C GLN A 184 20.43 -9.71 13.48
N GLN A 185 20.38 -8.92 14.57
CA GLN A 185 21.39 -8.91 15.62
C GLN A 185 22.82 -8.72 15.07
N ALA A 186 22.95 -7.92 14.01
CA ALA A 186 24.23 -7.69 13.35
C ALA A 186 25.27 -7.10 14.31
N ASP A 187 26.52 -7.56 14.19
CA ASP A 187 27.64 -7.08 14.98
C ASP A 187 28.04 -5.63 14.65
N THR A 188 28.92 -5.04 15.46
CA THR A 188 29.35 -3.66 15.29
C THR A 188 30.04 -3.42 13.94
N ALA A 189 30.85 -4.38 13.47
CA ALA A 189 31.56 -4.29 12.20
C ALA A 189 30.58 -4.23 11.01
N THR A 190 29.60 -5.14 10.97
CA THR A 190 28.54 -5.19 9.95
C THR A 190 27.74 -3.90 9.95
N ARG A 191 27.39 -3.36 11.12
CA ARG A 191 26.68 -2.08 11.24
C ARG A 191 27.51 -0.92 10.67
N GLN A 192 28.78 -0.83 11.01
CA GLN A 192 29.68 0.22 10.49
C GLN A 192 29.83 0.11 8.97
N GLN A 193 30.02 -1.10 8.44
CA GLN A 193 30.11 -1.33 7.00
C GLN A 193 28.83 -0.91 6.27
N SER A 194 27.65 -1.21 6.83
CA SER A 194 26.37 -0.78 6.25
C SER A 194 26.23 0.75 6.22
N VAL A 195 26.63 1.44 7.29
CA VAL A 195 26.62 2.91 7.34
C VAL A 195 27.57 3.51 6.29
N GLN A 196 28.79 2.99 6.18
CA GLN A 196 29.76 3.44 5.18
C GLN A 196 29.26 3.22 3.75
N ARG A 197 28.73 2.03 3.46
CA ARG A 197 28.14 1.70 2.15
C ARG A 197 27.01 2.66 1.80
N ARG A 198 26.10 2.94 2.74
CA ARG A 198 25.01 3.89 2.54
C ARG A 198 25.52 5.30 2.21
N GLN A 199 26.58 5.75 2.88
CA GLN A 199 27.21 7.05 2.59
C GLN A 199 27.83 7.09 1.19
N GLN A 200 28.54 6.03 0.78
CA GLN A 200 29.10 5.90 -0.57
C GLN A 200 28.02 5.92 -1.65
N VAL A 201 26.95 5.13 -1.46
CA VAL A 201 25.80 5.12 -2.39
C VAL A 201 25.13 6.49 -2.46
N LEU A 202 24.96 7.19 -1.33
CA LEU A 202 24.38 8.54 -1.33
C LEU A 202 25.28 9.55 -2.07
N ALA A 203 26.60 9.48 -1.88
CA ALA A 203 27.54 10.33 -2.60
C ALA A 203 27.46 10.07 -4.12
N LEU A 204 27.35 8.81 -4.54
CA LEU A 204 27.13 8.47 -5.95
C LEU A 204 25.81 9.03 -6.47
N LEU A 205 24.72 8.95 -5.71
CA LEU A 205 23.43 9.51 -6.11
C LEU A 205 23.51 11.04 -6.30
N GLN A 206 24.19 11.74 -5.39
CA GLN A 206 24.41 13.19 -5.45
C GLN A 206 25.26 13.60 -6.66
N GLN A 207 26.25 12.80 -7.03
CA GLN A 207 27.12 13.03 -8.19
C GLN A 207 26.53 12.53 -9.51
N GLY A 208 25.33 11.93 -9.49
CA GLY A 208 24.71 11.38 -10.69
C GLY A 208 25.36 10.09 -11.21
N GLY A 209 26.02 9.32 -10.34
CA GLY A 209 26.82 8.13 -10.69
C GLY A 209 26.08 7.06 -11.49
N SER A 210 26.84 6.34 -12.32
CA SER A 210 26.35 5.27 -13.19
C SER A 210 26.10 3.97 -12.42
N TYR A 211 25.39 3.02 -13.04
CA TYR A 211 25.20 1.68 -12.46
C TYR A 211 26.55 0.94 -12.28
N ALA A 212 27.48 1.11 -13.22
CA ALA A 212 28.82 0.53 -13.12
C ALA A 212 29.60 1.07 -11.91
N GLN A 213 29.46 2.36 -11.59
CA GLN A 213 30.07 2.95 -10.38
C GLN A 213 29.38 2.44 -9.11
N TYR A 214 28.04 2.31 -9.13
CA TYR A 214 27.31 1.70 -8.03
C TYR A 214 27.78 0.27 -7.72
N LEU A 215 28.03 -0.55 -8.74
CA LEU A 215 28.51 -1.93 -8.55
C LEU A 215 29.87 -2.01 -7.82
N GLN A 216 30.71 -0.97 -7.88
CA GLN A 216 31.99 -0.95 -7.17
C GLN A 216 31.84 -0.75 -5.65
N VAL A 217 30.69 -0.24 -5.20
CA VAL A 217 30.41 -0.01 -3.77
C VAL A 217 29.26 -0.86 -3.25
N ALA A 218 28.61 -1.62 -4.14
CA ALA A 218 27.47 -2.45 -3.78
C ALA A 218 27.85 -3.56 -2.79
N GLY A 219 26.86 -4.03 -2.04
CA GLY A 219 27.04 -5.19 -1.16
C GLY A 219 27.00 -6.51 -1.91
N SER A 220 26.89 -7.62 -1.15
CA SER A 220 26.73 -8.98 -1.67
C SER A 220 25.50 -9.16 -2.55
N GLU A 221 24.47 -8.34 -2.35
CA GLU A 221 23.23 -8.35 -3.11
C GLU A 221 22.99 -6.98 -3.77
N PRO A 222 23.63 -6.71 -4.92
CA PRO A 222 23.42 -5.45 -5.63
C PRO A 222 21.99 -5.37 -6.18
N MET A 223 21.37 -4.19 -6.11
CA MET A 223 20.14 -3.93 -6.86
C MET A 223 20.37 -4.06 -8.37
N SER A 224 19.31 -4.42 -9.11
CA SER A 224 19.36 -4.46 -10.57
C SER A 224 19.59 -3.07 -11.19
N ALA A 225 19.97 -3.03 -12.47
CA ALA A 225 20.15 -1.78 -13.20
C ALA A 225 18.88 -0.92 -13.23
N ASP A 226 17.72 -1.52 -13.48
CA ASP A 226 16.43 -0.82 -13.46
C ASP A 226 16.11 -0.28 -12.06
N ARG A 227 16.40 -1.05 -11.01
CA ARG A 227 16.20 -0.60 -9.64
C ARG A 227 17.13 0.56 -9.27
N TRP A 228 18.38 0.53 -9.73
CA TRP A 228 19.29 1.66 -9.57
C TRP A 228 18.78 2.91 -10.28
N GLN A 229 18.26 2.78 -11.50
CA GLN A 229 17.64 3.90 -12.20
C GLN A 229 16.42 4.45 -11.46
N PHE A 230 15.57 3.57 -10.90
CA PHE A 230 14.45 3.97 -10.07
C PHE A 230 14.88 4.77 -8.83
N VAL A 231 15.91 4.30 -8.11
CA VAL A 231 16.47 5.00 -6.94
C VAL A 231 17.08 6.33 -7.35
N ARG A 232 17.88 6.38 -8.43
CA ARG A 232 18.45 7.63 -8.96
C ARG A 232 17.40 8.68 -9.27
N ARG A 233 16.23 8.26 -9.76
CA ARG A 233 15.11 9.14 -10.07
C ARG A 233 14.39 9.66 -8.82
N ASN A 234 14.36 8.90 -7.74
CA ASN A 234 13.45 9.13 -6.61
C ASN A 234 14.12 9.38 -5.26
N TRP A 235 15.45 9.30 -5.12
CA TRP A 235 16.13 9.37 -3.82
C TRP A 235 15.89 10.68 -3.04
N GLN A 236 15.45 11.74 -3.73
CA GLN A 236 15.08 13.03 -3.14
C GLN A 236 13.58 13.15 -2.79
N ALA A 237 12.80 12.07 -2.93
CA ALA A 237 11.37 12.11 -2.66
C ALA A 237 11.11 12.51 -1.21
N ASP A 238 10.35 13.60 -1.06
CA ASP A 238 9.95 14.16 0.22
C ASP A 238 8.50 14.66 0.10
N ALA A 239 7.62 14.17 0.97
CA ALA A 239 6.20 14.51 0.98
C ALA A 239 5.92 15.84 1.71
N THR A 240 6.91 16.48 2.33
CA THR A 240 6.74 17.68 3.18
C THR A 240 5.99 18.80 2.45
N LEU A 241 6.42 19.17 1.24
CA LEU A 241 5.77 20.24 0.47
C LEU A 241 4.36 19.83 0.02
N ASP A 242 4.15 18.55 -0.26
CA ASP A 242 2.83 18.05 -0.66
C ASP A 242 1.87 17.98 0.54
N LEU A 243 2.37 17.64 1.74
CA LEU A 243 1.61 17.69 2.99
C LEU A 243 1.24 19.14 3.34
N GLN A 244 2.14 20.10 3.16
CA GLN A 244 1.84 21.53 3.28
C GLN A 244 0.77 21.98 2.27
N ALA A 245 0.81 21.46 1.04
CA ALA A 245 -0.22 21.75 0.04
C ALA A 245 -1.57 21.12 0.43
N LEU A 246 -1.57 19.87 0.91
CA LEU A 246 -2.75 19.17 1.41
C LEU A 246 -3.35 19.88 2.63
N ALA A 247 -2.52 20.47 3.48
CA ALA A 247 -2.95 21.27 4.63
C ALA A 247 -3.81 22.48 4.23
N LYS A 248 -3.72 22.95 2.99
CA LYS A 248 -4.56 24.07 2.48
C LYS A 248 -5.93 23.60 1.97
N ARG A 249 -6.20 22.29 1.98
CA ARG A 249 -7.46 21.68 1.51
C ARG A 249 -8.28 21.19 2.70
N PRO A 250 -9.62 21.19 2.62
CA PRO A 250 -10.49 20.65 3.66
C PRO A 250 -10.59 19.11 3.57
N VAL A 251 -9.46 18.43 3.42
CA VAL A 251 -9.37 16.97 3.30
C VAL A 251 -8.93 16.40 4.66
N PRO A 252 -9.79 15.63 5.34
CA PRO A 252 -9.41 14.87 6.53
C PRO A 252 -8.55 13.66 6.17
N VAL A 253 -7.63 13.33 7.06
CA VAL A 253 -6.64 12.26 6.93
C VAL A 253 -6.73 11.33 8.13
N LEU A 254 -6.88 10.05 7.87
CA LEU A 254 -6.66 8.97 8.82
C LEU A 254 -5.25 8.44 8.64
N LEU A 255 -4.43 8.55 9.69
CA LEU A 255 -3.07 8.04 9.75
C LEU A 255 -3.05 6.79 10.62
N LEU A 256 -2.72 5.65 10.02
CA LEU A 256 -2.73 4.33 10.66
C LEU A 256 -1.30 3.82 10.79
N LEU A 257 -0.86 3.55 12.02
CA LEU A 257 0.55 3.26 12.34
C LEU A 257 0.67 1.94 13.12
N GLY A 258 1.52 1.04 12.63
CA GLY A 258 1.84 -0.21 13.32
C GLY A 258 3.01 0.00 14.28
N ALA A 259 2.85 -0.33 15.56
CA ALA A 259 3.87 -0.04 16.56
C ALA A 259 5.17 -0.85 16.39
N LEU A 260 5.11 -1.98 15.67
CA LEU A 260 6.25 -2.84 15.37
C LEU A 260 6.83 -2.58 13.97
N ASP A 261 6.45 -1.48 13.31
CA ASP A 261 6.88 -1.18 11.95
C ASP A 261 8.41 -1.04 11.83
N ARG A 262 8.99 -1.86 10.97
CA ARG A 262 10.43 -1.90 10.69
C ARG A 262 10.82 -1.19 9.38
N ASN A 263 9.84 -0.76 8.60
CA ASN A 263 10.03 -0.16 7.28
C ASN A 263 9.95 1.37 7.31
N VAL A 264 9.07 1.93 8.15
CA VAL A 264 8.95 3.37 8.36
C VAL A 264 9.04 3.73 9.83
N ASP A 265 9.72 4.83 10.15
CA ASP A 265 9.77 5.37 11.50
C ASP A 265 8.43 6.03 11.83
N ILE A 266 7.55 5.31 12.52
CA ILE A 266 6.19 5.79 12.80
C ILE A 266 6.16 7.07 13.64
N ARG A 267 7.18 7.32 14.48
CA ARG A 267 7.27 8.54 15.29
C ARG A 267 7.62 9.74 14.41
N ASN A 268 8.60 9.57 13.52
CA ASN A 268 8.94 10.57 12.53
C ASN A 268 7.76 10.85 11.57
N THR A 269 7.09 9.79 11.11
CA THR A 269 5.89 9.91 10.26
C THR A 269 4.78 10.68 10.99
N GLU A 270 4.43 10.30 12.22
CA GLU A 270 3.39 11.00 12.98
C GLU A 270 3.74 12.47 13.21
N GLN A 271 4.98 12.76 13.62
CA GLN A 271 5.46 14.12 13.82
C GLN A 271 5.32 14.95 12.53
N GLY A 272 5.72 14.40 11.39
CA GLY A 272 5.61 15.09 10.10
C GLY A 272 4.15 15.37 9.71
N TYR A 273 3.23 14.42 9.91
CA TYR A 273 1.81 14.66 9.65
C TYR A 273 1.22 15.70 10.60
N ARG A 274 1.51 15.62 11.90
CA ARG A 274 1.03 16.59 12.92
C ARG A 274 1.60 17.98 12.73
N GLN A 275 2.81 18.09 12.19
CA GLN A 275 3.45 19.38 11.92
C GLN A 275 2.70 20.18 10.85
N TRP A 276 2.16 19.49 9.83
CA TRP A 276 1.57 20.17 8.66
C TRP A 276 0.05 20.12 8.63
N LEU A 277 -0.58 19.06 9.15
CA LEU A 277 -2.03 18.93 9.15
C LEU A 277 -2.62 19.37 10.50
N PRO A 278 -3.70 20.17 10.50
CA PRO A 278 -4.34 20.58 11.74
C PRO A 278 -5.02 19.39 12.42
N ALA A 279 -5.03 19.40 13.75
CA ALA A 279 -5.61 18.34 14.57
C ALA A 279 -7.08 18.04 14.25
N SER A 280 -7.86 19.04 13.83
CA SER A 280 -9.27 18.87 13.43
C SER A 280 -9.46 18.04 12.15
N ARG A 281 -8.37 17.78 11.40
CA ARG A 281 -8.40 17.00 10.15
C ARG A 281 -7.44 15.82 10.16
N LEU A 282 -6.77 15.54 11.27
CA LEU A 282 -5.84 14.42 11.37
C LEU A 282 -6.29 13.50 12.49
N THR A 283 -6.79 12.32 12.12
CA THR A 283 -7.02 11.21 13.05
C THR A 283 -5.81 10.30 13.00
N VAL A 284 -5.20 10.00 14.15
CA VAL A 284 -4.05 9.09 14.25
C VAL A 284 -4.45 7.89 15.10
N ILE A 285 -4.20 6.68 14.59
CA ILE A 285 -4.45 5.43 15.32
C ILE A 285 -3.18 4.58 15.30
N HIS A 286 -2.76 4.13 16.48
CA HIS A 286 -1.65 3.20 16.65
C HIS A 286 -2.17 1.80 16.98
N TYR A 287 -1.56 0.80 16.38
CA TYR A 287 -1.85 -0.61 16.66
C TYR A 287 -0.61 -1.24 17.34
N PRO A 288 -0.67 -1.53 18.66
CA PRO A 288 0.49 -1.98 19.44
C PRO A 288 1.16 -3.27 18.97
N ASP A 289 0.37 -4.22 18.45
CA ASP A 289 0.83 -5.56 18.08
C ASP A 289 0.84 -5.80 16.57
N THR A 290 1.09 -4.76 15.79
CA THR A 290 1.12 -4.85 14.32
C THR A 290 2.38 -4.31 13.69
N TYR A 291 2.70 -4.91 12.55
CA TYR A 291 3.79 -4.53 11.68
C TYR A 291 3.33 -3.57 10.58
N HIS A 292 4.19 -3.38 9.57
CA HIS A 292 4.07 -2.36 8.53
C HIS A 292 2.78 -2.40 7.73
N ALA A 293 2.23 -3.60 7.48
CA ALA A 293 1.01 -3.78 6.72
C ALA A 293 -0.26 -3.83 7.59
N MET A 294 -0.17 -3.45 8.88
CA MET A 294 -1.21 -3.67 9.91
C MET A 294 -1.55 -5.15 10.14
N THR A 295 -0.64 -6.03 9.70
CA THR A 295 -0.62 -7.46 9.93
C THR A 295 -0.35 -7.76 11.40
N ARG A 296 -0.96 -8.83 11.91
CA ARG A 296 -0.74 -9.27 13.29
C ARG A 296 0.67 -9.83 13.44
N ARG A 297 1.29 -9.59 14.60
CA ARG A 297 2.61 -10.12 14.93
C ARG A 297 2.77 -11.63 14.65
N GLN A 298 1.80 -12.44 15.08
CA GLN A 298 1.82 -13.91 14.90
C GLN A 298 1.82 -14.36 13.43
N VAL A 299 1.22 -13.55 12.55
CA VAL A 299 1.11 -13.84 11.12
C VAL A 299 2.42 -13.50 10.42
N GLU A 300 3.08 -12.41 10.81
CA GLU A 300 4.31 -11.95 10.17
C GLU A 300 5.58 -12.61 10.73
N ASP A 301 5.61 -12.98 12.01
CA ASP A 301 6.76 -13.64 12.64
C ASP A 301 6.96 -15.10 12.18
N SER A 302 5.97 -15.71 11.52
CA SER A 302 6.04 -17.08 11.03
C SER A 302 5.44 -17.22 9.63
N ALA A 303 6.29 -17.51 8.65
CA ALA A 303 5.86 -17.73 7.26
C ALA A 303 4.78 -18.83 7.14
N THR A 304 4.90 -19.91 7.92
CA THR A 304 3.92 -21.00 7.94
C THR A 304 2.57 -20.54 8.53
N VAL A 305 2.58 -19.84 9.66
CA VAL A 305 1.34 -19.31 10.26
C VAL A 305 0.72 -18.27 9.35
N GLY A 306 1.53 -17.40 8.75
CA GLY A 306 1.10 -16.41 7.77
C GLY A 306 0.39 -17.05 6.59
N TRP A 307 1.03 -18.01 5.93
CA TRP A 307 0.44 -18.74 4.80
C TRP A 307 -0.86 -19.47 5.16
N LEU A 308 -0.87 -20.20 6.29
CA LEU A 308 -2.07 -20.89 6.77
C LEU A 308 -3.20 -19.90 7.09
N THR A 309 -2.88 -18.75 7.67
CA THR A 309 -3.86 -17.71 7.99
C THR A 309 -4.45 -17.12 6.71
N SER A 310 -3.62 -16.76 5.73
CA SER A 310 -4.10 -16.25 4.44
C SER A 310 -5.00 -17.24 3.71
N LEU A 311 -4.69 -18.54 3.79
CA LEU A 311 -5.48 -19.57 3.12
C LEU A 311 -6.81 -19.87 3.85
N PHE A 312 -6.78 -20.07 5.17
CA PHE A 312 -7.94 -20.57 5.91
C PHE A 312 -8.77 -19.48 6.58
N ARG A 313 -8.20 -18.30 6.80
CA ARG A 313 -8.82 -17.18 7.54
C ARG A 313 -8.26 -15.84 7.06
N PRO A 314 -8.41 -15.47 5.77
CA PRO A 314 -7.74 -14.30 5.18
C PRO A 314 -8.00 -12.99 5.94
N ARG A 315 -9.20 -12.80 6.49
CA ARG A 315 -9.55 -11.65 7.35
C ARG A 315 -8.69 -11.56 8.63
N ALA A 316 -8.17 -12.68 9.12
CA ALA A 316 -7.37 -12.75 10.35
C ALA A 316 -5.89 -12.42 10.13
N VAL A 317 -5.44 -12.23 8.87
CA VAL A 317 -4.11 -11.71 8.54
C VAL A 317 -3.90 -10.33 9.19
N TYR A 318 -4.94 -9.50 9.15
CA TYR A 318 -4.93 -8.13 9.66
C TYR A 318 -5.40 -8.04 11.10
N ASN A 319 -4.94 -6.99 11.78
CA ASN A 319 -5.53 -6.58 13.05
C ASN A 319 -7.03 -6.29 12.87
N PRO A 320 -7.92 -6.83 13.73
CA PRO A 320 -9.36 -6.65 13.56
C PRO A 320 -9.82 -5.21 13.81
N ASP A 321 -9.12 -4.46 14.68
CA ASP A 321 -9.38 -3.03 14.89
C ASP A 321 -9.08 -2.23 13.64
N TYR A 322 -7.99 -2.58 12.93
CA TYR A 322 -7.67 -1.96 11.65
C TYR A 322 -8.80 -2.05 10.62
N LEU A 323 -9.38 -3.24 10.43
CA LEU A 323 -10.51 -3.42 9.51
C LEU A 323 -11.75 -2.63 9.97
N ARG A 324 -12.04 -2.62 11.27
CA ARG A 324 -13.17 -1.85 11.83
C ARG A 324 -12.97 -0.34 11.69
N ASP A 325 -11.77 0.15 11.90
CA ASP A 325 -11.47 1.58 11.83
C ASP A 325 -11.46 2.09 10.39
N LEU A 326 -11.03 1.26 9.42
CA LEU A 326 -11.23 1.54 7.98
C LEU A 326 -12.71 1.77 7.66
N GLN A 327 -13.57 0.82 8.04
CA GLN A 327 -15.01 0.88 7.81
C GLN A 327 -15.62 2.11 8.49
N ARG A 328 -15.36 2.30 9.77
CA ARG A 328 -15.90 3.43 10.57
C ARG A 328 -15.47 4.78 10.04
N TYR A 329 -14.23 4.91 9.58
CA TYR A 329 -13.73 6.17 9.04
C TYR A 329 -14.37 6.50 7.69
N ALA A 330 -14.42 5.52 6.78
CA ALA A 330 -15.04 5.73 5.47
C ALA A 330 -16.53 6.07 5.58
N ALA A 331 -17.26 5.44 6.52
CA ALA A 331 -18.70 5.67 6.71
C ALA A 331 -19.08 7.09 7.16
N GLN A 332 -18.11 7.96 7.49
CA GLN A 332 -18.35 9.36 7.88
C GLN A 332 -18.57 10.30 6.68
N PHE A 333 -18.30 9.82 5.45
CA PHE A 333 -18.26 10.64 4.23
C PHE A 333 -19.24 10.16 3.15
#